data_AF-A0A7X1FLP9-F1
#
_entry.id   AF-A0A7X1FLP9-F1
#
_cell.length_a   1.000
_cell.length_b   1.000
_cell.length_c   1.000
_cell.angle_alpha   90.00
_cell.angle_beta   90.00
_cell.angle_gamma   90.00
#
_symmetry.space_group_name_H-M   'P 1'
#
loop_
_entity.id
_entity.type
_entity.pdbx_description
1 polymer ?
#
loop_
_entity_poly.entity_id
_entity_poly.type
_entity_poly.pdbx_seq_one_letter_code
_entity_poly.pdbx_strand_id
1 'polypeptide(L)'
;HHEHHEHHEHHEHRRQHAAHGDNNLHSAYVHVLADALTSVLAIVALLAGRYLGWVWLDPAMGIVGALVIARWSYTLIKSSAAVLLDASDEQVAEQIRRSVEAPGDANIVDLHVWQVGPGARAAIVSVVARASLDAEALRGRLAPVPGLAHLTLELRSV
;
A
#
# COMPACT_ATOMS: atom_id res chain seq x y z
N HIS A 1 -37.25 39.67 -28.29
CA HIS A 1 -36.79 39.26 -26.95
C HIS A 1 -35.96 37.99 -27.14
N HIS A 2 -34.69 38.13 -27.52
CA HIS A 2 -33.50 38.42 -26.70
C HIS A 2 -32.99 37.17 -25.96
N GLU A 3 -31.80 36.75 -26.43
CA GLU A 3 -30.87 35.74 -25.92
C GLU A 3 -30.20 36.19 -24.61
N HIS A 4 -29.15 35.43 -24.20
CA HIS A 4 -28.21 35.58 -23.06
C HIS A 4 -28.50 34.61 -21.88
N HIS A 5 -27.55 33.88 -21.28
CA HIS A 5 -26.11 33.70 -21.47
C HIS A 5 -25.67 32.42 -20.71
N GLU A 6 -24.64 31.77 -21.23
CA GLU A 6 -23.85 30.70 -20.61
C GLU A 6 -23.20 31.13 -19.28
N HIS A 7 -22.97 30.18 -18.37
CA HIS A 7 -21.76 30.15 -17.53
C HIS A 7 -21.36 28.70 -17.22
N HIS A 8 -20.37 28.23 -17.99
CA HIS A 8 -19.54 27.08 -17.67
C HIS A 8 -18.53 27.47 -16.59
N GLU A 9 -18.63 26.89 -15.40
CA GLU A 9 -17.53 26.96 -14.42
C GLU A 9 -16.59 25.77 -14.62
N HIS A 10 -15.48 26.06 -15.28
CA HIS A 10 -14.30 25.20 -15.35
C HIS A 10 -13.58 25.25 -13.99
N HIS A 11 -13.74 24.22 -13.17
CA HIS A 11 -12.80 23.97 -12.08
C HIS A 11 -11.52 23.35 -12.63
N GLU A 12 -10.53 24.21 -12.89
CA GLU A 12 -9.14 23.82 -13.04
C GLU A 12 -8.61 23.28 -11.70
N HIS A 13 -8.74 21.97 -11.48
CA HIS A 13 -7.92 21.30 -10.49
C HIS A 13 -6.49 21.23 -11.00
N ARG A 14 -5.73 22.26 -10.60
CA ARG A 14 -4.28 22.36 -10.59
C ARG A 14 -3.67 21.04 -10.15
N ARG A 15 -3.30 20.19 -11.12
CA ARG A 15 -2.45 19.02 -10.91
C ARG A 15 -1.11 19.54 -10.40
N GLN A 16 -0.93 19.54 -9.08
CA GLN A 16 0.40 19.58 -8.51
C GLN A 16 1.08 18.28 -8.95
N HIS A 17 1.87 18.40 -10.03
CA HIS A 17 2.86 17.42 -10.42
C HIS A 17 3.90 17.34 -9.30
N ALA A 18 3.59 16.55 -8.28
CA ALA A 18 4.59 16.08 -7.34
C ALA A 18 5.55 15.18 -8.14
N ALA A 19 6.80 15.61 -8.22
CA ALA A 19 7.93 14.86 -8.77
C ALA A 19 8.18 13.59 -7.93
N HIS A 20 7.31 12.60 -8.05
CA HIS A 20 7.38 11.29 -7.37
C HIS A 20 7.46 10.14 -8.38
N GLY A 21 7.53 10.43 -9.68
CA GLY A 21 7.69 9.43 -10.73
C GLY A 21 9.08 8.78 -10.74
N ASP A 22 10.12 9.54 -10.39
CA ASP A 22 11.49 9.08 -10.67
C ASP A 22 12.05 8.18 -9.56
N ASN A 23 11.73 8.43 -8.29
CA ASN A 23 12.30 7.66 -7.18
C ASN A 23 11.73 6.23 -7.11
N ASN A 24 10.43 6.07 -7.39
CA ASN A 24 9.80 4.76 -7.40
C ASN A 24 10.30 3.91 -8.58
N LEU A 25 10.47 4.53 -9.76
CA LEU A 25 11.04 3.87 -10.93
C LEU A 25 12.53 3.56 -10.74
N HIS A 26 13.30 4.47 -10.12
CA HIS A 26 14.70 4.25 -9.80
C HIS A 26 14.87 3.11 -8.79
N SER A 27 14.04 3.07 -7.73
CA SER A 27 14.06 1.99 -6.75
C SER A 27 13.69 0.64 -7.38
N ALA A 28 12.68 0.62 -8.26
CA ALA A 28 12.30 -0.58 -9.00
C ALA A 28 13.42 -1.06 -9.95
N TYR A 29 14.08 -0.13 -10.66
CA TYR A 29 15.20 -0.44 -11.55
C TYR A 29 16.41 -0.99 -10.80
N VAL A 30 16.80 -0.35 -9.69
CA VAL A 30 17.91 -0.81 -8.83
C VAL A 30 17.60 -2.18 -8.23
N HIS A 31 16.35 -2.43 -7.84
CA HIS A 31 15.93 -3.73 -7.34
C HIS A 31 16.06 -4.83 -8.40
N VAL A 32 15.54 -4.60 -9.61
CA VAL A 32 15.64 -5.57 -10.72
C VAL A 32 17.11 -5.81 -11.11
N LEU A 33 17.94 -4.77 -11.12
CA LEU A 33 19.37 -4.90 -11.41
C LEU A 33 20.10 -5.71 -10.34
N ALA A 34 19.76 -5.51 -9.06
CA ALA A 34 20.32 -6.29 -7.95
C ALA A 34 19.95 -7.78 -8.06
N ASP A 35 18.70 -8.10 -8.41
CA ASP A 35 18.24 -9.47 -8.60
C ASP A 35 18.94 -10.14 -9.80
N ALA A 36 19.11 -9.39 -10.90
CA ALA A 36 19.81 -9.87 -12.09
C ALA A 36 21.31 -10.16 -11.81
N LEU A 37 22.00 -9.22 -11.14
CA LEU A 37 23.40 -9.39 -10.74
C LEU A 37 23.58 -10.59 -9.80
N THR A 38 22.68 -10.74 -8.82
CA THR A 38 22.72 -11.86 -7.86
C THR A 38 22.53 -13.19 -8.59
N SER A 39 21.62 -13.24 -9.56
CA SER A 39 21.40 -14.43 -10.39
C SER A 39 22.62 -14.79 -11.24
N VAL A 40 23.24 -13.80 -11.90
CA VAL A 40 24.46 -14.01 -12.71
C VAL A 40 25.62 -14.50 -11.83
N LEU A 41 25.84 -13.87 -10.68
CA LEU A 41 26.89 -14.27 -9.75
C LEU A 41 26.67 -15.68 -9.20
N ALA A 42 25.43 -16.07 -8.91
CA ALA A 42 25.09 -17.43 -8.49
C ALA A 42 25.43 -18.46 -9.58
N ILE A 43 25.09 -18.18 -10.84
CA ILE A 43 25.44 -19.05 -11.98
C ILE A 43 26.95 -19.17 -12.14
N VAL A 44 27.69 -18.05 -12.06
CA VAL A 44 29.16 -18.04 -12.16
C VAL A 44 29.79 -18.83 -11.01
N ALA A 45 29.29 -18.69 -9.78
CA ALA A 45 29.76 -19.46 -8.62
C ALA A 45 29.55 -20.97 -8.79
N LEU A 46 28.39 -21.38 -9.31
CA LEU A 46 28.09 -22.77 -9.63
C LEU A 46 29.01 -23.33 -10.72
N LEU A 47 29.22 -22.57 -11.81
CA LEU A 47 30.10 -22.97 -12.91
C LEU A 47 31.56 -23.06 -12.44
N ALA A 48 32.04 -22.07 -11.69
CA ALA A 48 33.39 -22.09 -11.13
C ALA A 48 33.60 -23.31 -10.22
N GLY A 49 32.65 -23.59 -9.31
CA GLY A 49 32.68 -24.77 -8.45
C GLY A 49 32.75 -26.09 -9.21
N ARG A 50 32.00 -26.20 -10.33
CA ARG A 50 32.03 -27.36 -11.22
C ARG A 50 33.40 -27.55 -11.88
N TYR A 51 34.00 -26.49 -12.41
CA TYR A 51 35.28 -26.58 -13.14
C TYR A 51 36.51 -26.70 -12.22
N LEU A 52 36.43 -26.23 -10.98
CA LEU A 52 37.50 -26.36 -9.96
C LEU A 52 37.56 -27.76 -9.30
N GLY A 53 36.69 -28.69 -9.68
CA GLY A 53 36.74 -30.09 -9.24
C GLY A 53 36.17 -30.35 -7.83
N TRP A 54 35.44 -29.39 -7.27
CA TRP A 54 34.81 -29.52 -5.95
C TRP A 54 33.46 -30.22 -6.08
N VAL A 55 33.46 -31.54 -6.31
CA VAL A 55 32.24 -32.33 -6.58
C VAL A 55 31.21 -32.27 -5.44
N TRP A 56 31.64 -32.03 -4.20
CA TRP A 56 30.74 -31.85 -3.05
C TRP A 56 30.07 -30.48 -3.01
N LEU A 57 30.60 -29.50 -3.75
CA LEU A 57 30.06 -28.15 -3.79
C LEU A 57 28.70 -28.11 -4.51
N ASP A 58 28.50 -28.98 -5.50
CA ASP A 58 27.25 -29.06 -6.27
C ASP A 58 26.03 -29.40 -5.38
N PRO A 59 26.03 -30.49 -4.57
CA PRO A 59 24.95 -30.75 -3.64
C PRO A 59 24.86 -29.72 -2.50
N ALA A 60 26.00 -29.19 -2.01
CA ALA A 60 25.98 -28.16 -0.99
C ALA A 60 25.31 -26.85 -1.48
N MET A 61 25.64 -26.42 -2.68
CA MET A 61 25.04 -25.24 -3.32
C MET A 61 23.56 -25.47 -3.63
N GLY A 62 23.17 -26.69 -4.01
CA GLY A 62 21.76 -27.08 -4.15
C GLY A 62 20.96 -26.90 -2.86
N ILE A 63 21.49 -27.33 -1.71
CA ILE A 63 20.84 -27.15 -0.40
C ILE A 63 20.75 -25.68 -0.01
N VAL A 64 21.83 -24.92 -0.18
CA VAL A 64 21.85 -23.48 0.08
C VAL A 64 20.81 -22.76 -0.79
N GLY A 65 20.80 -23.04 -2.09
CA GLY A 65 19.82 -22.49 -3.03
C GLY A 65 18.39 -22.84 -2.66
N ALA A 66 18.12 -24.09 -2.30
CA ALA A 66 16.81 -24.53 -1.85
C ALA A 66 16.34 -23.78 -0.59
N LEU A 67 17.23 -23.57 0.39
CA LEU A 67 16.91 -22.80 1.61
C LEU A 67 16.63 -21.32 1.32
N VAL A 68 17.42 -20.71 0.42
CA VAL A 68 17.21 -19.31 0.01
C VAL A 68 15.86 -19.15 -0.68
N ILE A 69 15.56 -20.00 -1.67
CA ILE A 69 14.27 -19.99 -2.38
C ILE A 69 13.13 -20.26 -1.40
N ALA A 70 13.26 -21.25 -0.52
CA ALA A 70 12.21 -21.58 0.46
C ALA A 70 11.91 -20.38 1.38
N ARG A 71 12.94 -19.68 1.88
CA ARG A 71 12.77 -18.47 2.70
C ARG A 71 12.07 -17.35 1.93
N TRP A 72 12.45 -17.15 0.67
CA TRP A 72 11.84 -16.11 -0.16
C TRP A 72 10.38 -16.43 -0.48
N SER A 73 10.10 -17.64 -0.93
CA SER A 73 8.75 -18.15 -1.18
C SER A 73 7.87 -18.06 0.07
N TYR A 74 8.37 -18.44 1.25
CA TYR A 74 7.62 -18.32 2.50
C TYR A 74 7.24 -16.87 2.82
N THR A 75 8.16 -15.94 2.59
CA THR A 75 7.91 -14.50 2.82
C THR A 75 6.85 -13.97 1.86
N LEU A 76 6.94 -14.32 0.57
CA LEU A 76 5.96 -13.94 -0.45
C LEU A 76 4.58 -14.53 -0.18
N ILE A 77 4.50 -15.81 0.18
CA ILE A 77 3.24 -16.47 0.55
C ILE A 77 2.63 -15.74 1.74
N LYS A 78 3.41 -15.42 2.77
CA LYS A 78 2.92 -14.71 3.96
C LYS A 78 2.39 -13.33 3.62
N SER A 79 3.09 -12.56 2.78
CA SER A 79 2.60 -11.22 2.37
C SER A 79 1.34 -11.31 1.53
N SER A 80 1.27 -12.23 0.57
CA SER A 80 0.10 -12.41 -0.28
C SER A 80 -1.10 -12.95 0.51
N ALA A 81 -0.86 -13.86 1.46
CA ALA A 81 -1.89 -14.36 2.36
C ALA A 81 -2.44 -13.23 3.25
N ALA A 82 -1.60 -12.34 3.76
CA ALA A 82 -2.08 -11.20 4.54
C ALA A 82 -3.05 -10.30 3.75
N VAL A 83 -2.77 -10.07 2.46
CA VAL A 83 -3.68 -9.33 1.57
C VAL A 83 -4.96 -10.12 1.30
N LEU A 84 -4.86 -11.43 0.98
CA LEU A 84 -6.02 -12.25 0.63
C LEU A 84 -6.94 -12.59 1.81
N LEU A 85 -6.38 -12.72 3.02
CA LEU A 85 -7.15 -12.95 4.25
C LEU A 85 -7.71 -11.64 4.83
N ASP A 86 -7.59 -10.53 4.11
CA ASP A 86 -8.09 -9.22 4.55
C ASP A 86 -7.53 -8.85 5.92
N ALA A 87 -6.23 -9.10 6.13
CA ALA A 87 -5.59 -8.89 7.42
C ALA A 87 -5.81 -7.44 7.86
N SER A 88 -6.51 -7.28 8.97
CA SER A 88 -6.88 -5.97 9.49
C SER A 88 -5.62 -5.19 9.87
N ASP A 89 -5.52 -3.95 9.39
CA ASP A 89 -4.44 -3.04 9.79
C ASP A 89 -4.87 -2.24 11.01
N GLU A 90 -4.71 -2.85 12.19
CA GLU A 90 -5.12 -2.25 13.47
C GLU A 90 -4.41 -0.91 13.74
N GLN A 91 -3.17 -0.74 13.26
CA GLN A 91 -2.44 0.52 13.44
C GLN A 91 -3.11 1.68 12.68
N VAL A 92 -3.64 1.41 11.48
CA VAL A 92 -4.38 2.39 10.71
C VAL A 92 -5.79 2.57 11.26
N ALA A 93 -6.45 1.49 11.70
CA ALA A 93 -7.74 1.60 12.37
C ALA A 93 -7.68 2.52 13.60
N GLU A 94 -6.65 2.39 14.43
CA GLU A 94 -6.43 3.24 15.60
C GLU A 94 -6.16 4.71 15.23
N GLN A 95 -5.42 4.96 14.15
CA GLN A 95 -5.21 6.33 13.65
C GLN A 95 -6.51 6.96 13.15
N ILE A 96 -7.37 6.18 12.47
CA ILE A 96 -8.69 6.61 12.01
C ILE A 96 -9.56 6.96 13.22
N ARG A 97 -9.61 6.09 14.23
CA ARG A 97 -10.36 6.35 15.49
C ARG A 97 -9.94 7.67 16.11
N ARG A 98 -8.64 7.88 16.31
CA ARG A 98 -8.13 9.14 16.89
C ARG A 98 -8.47 10.35 16.03
N SER A 99 -8.36 10.26 14.72
CA SER A 99 -8.60 11.38 13.82
C SER A 99 -10.08 11.81 13.79
N VAL A 100 -10.98 10.84 13.92
CA VAL A 100 -12.44 11.07 13.91
C VAL A 100 -12.95 11.51 15.27
N GLU A 101 -12.52 10.84 16.35
CA GLU A 101 -13.11 10.99 17.69
C GLU A 101 -12.43 12.05 18.57
N ALA A 102 -11.16 12.42 18.30
CA ALA A 102 -10.45 13.41 19.13
C ALA A 102 -11.16 14.77 19.27
N PRO A 103 -11.88 15.30 18.25
CA PRO A 103 -12.64 16.54 18.38
C PRO A 103 -13.93 16.41 19.22
N GLY A 104 -14.38 15.19 19.56
CA GLY A 104 -15.54 14.93 20.43
C GLY A 104 -16.91 15.28 19.84
N ASP A 105 -16.99 15.45 18.52
CA ASP A 105 -18.21 15.78 17.76
C ASP A 105 -18.71 14.62 16.89
N ALA A 106 -17.96 13.52 16.83
CA ALA A 106 -18.22 12.32 16.06
C ALA A 106 -17.76 11.07 16.83
N ASN A 107 -18.55 9.99 16.73
CA ASN A 107 -18.24 8.66 17.27
C ASN A 107 -18.30 7.63 16.15
N ILE A 108 -17.32 6.72 16.10
CA ILE A 108 -17.32 5.63 15.14
C ILE A 108 -18.25 4.51 15.65
N VAL A 109 -19.18 4.08 14.80
CA VAL A 109 -20.07 2.94 15.08
C VAL A 109 -19.53 1.67 14.46
N ASP A 110 -18.94 1.77 13.27
CA ASP A 110 -18.34 0.65 12.57
C ASP A 110 -17.07 1.11 11.84
N LEU A 111 -16.01 0.31 11.92
CA LEU A 111 -14.73 0.57 11.29
C LEU A 111 -14.12 -0.74 10.80
N HIS A 112 -14.01 -0.85 9.49
CA HIS A 112 -13.33 -1.94 8.81
C HIS A 112 -12.18 -1.37 8.00
N VAL A 113 -10.97 -1.86 8.26
CA VAL A 113 -9.74 -1.43 7.55
C VAL A 113 -9.01 -2.67 7.08
N TRP A 114 -8.68 -2.70 5.80
CA TRP A 114 -7.98 -3.82 5.21
C TRP A 114 -6.96 -3.39 4.15
N GLN A 115 -6.05 -4.30 3.83
CA GLN A 115 -5.01 -4.08 2.85
C GLN A 115 -5.47 -4.53 1.46
N VAL A 116 -5.47 -3.61 0.48
CA VAL A 116 -5.82 -3.91 -0.92
C VAL A 116 -4.61 -4.07 -1.82
N GLY A 117 -3.42 -3.67 -1.34
CA GLY A 117 -2.16 -3.85 -2.06
C GLY A 117 -0.95 -3.40 -1.24
N PRO A 118 0.27 -3.51 -1.80
CA PRO A 118 1.50 -3.10 -1.13
C PRO A 118 1.45 -1.60 -0.75
N GLY A 119 1.29 -1.31 0.54
CA GLY A 119 1.16 0.06 1.05
C GLY A 119 -0.19 0.76 0.75
N ALA A 120 -1.16 0.07 0.14
CA ALA A 120 -2.48 0.59 -0.17
C ALA A 120 -3.56 -0.08 0.69
N ARG A 121 -4.42 0.73 1.31
CA ARG A 121 -5.45 0.32 2.26
C ARG A 121 -6.81 0.84 1.84
N ALA A 122 -7.83 0.06 2.16
CA ALA A 122 -9.21 0.49 2.05
C ALA A 122 -9.84 0.56 3.45
N ALA A 123 -10.76 1.49 3.63
CA ALA A 123 -11.51 1.61 4.86
C ALA A 123 -13.00 1.89 4.59
N ILE A 124 -13.86 1.21 5.36
CA ILE A 124 -15.26 1.56 5.53
C ILE A 124 -15.42 2.09 6.95
N VAL A 125 -15.98 3.30 7.06
CA VAL A 125 -16.18 3.96 8.35
C VAL A 125 -17.61 4.46 8.43
N SER A 126 -18.35 3.99 9.42
CA SER A 126 -19.68 4.51 9.76
C SER A 126 -19.58 5.35 11.01
N VAL A 127 -19.93 6.63 10.89
CA VAL A 127 -19.77 7.64 11.93
C VAL A 127 -21.12 8.23 12.30
N VAL A 128 -21.33 8.34 13.61
CA VAL A 128 -22.45 9.06 14.20
C VAL A 128 -21.94 10.41 14.70
N ALA A 129 -22.46 11.50 14.14
CA ALA A 129 -21.98 12.85 14.46
C ALA A 129 -23.13 13.81 14.78
N ARG A 130 -22.79 14.96 15.37
CA ARG A 130 -23.76 16.06 15.57
C ARG A 130 -24.18 16.63 14.21
N ALA A 131 -25.41 17.14 14.12
CA ALA A 131 -26.00 17.66 12.88
C ALA A 131 -25.20 18.79 12.18
N SER A 132 -24.25 19.42 12.87
CA SER A 132 -23.38 20.46 12.32
C SER A 132 -22.15 19.92 11.56
N LEU A 133 -21.86 18.62 11.65
CA LEU A 133 -20.70 18.01 10.99
C LEU A 133 -21.12 17.40 9.67
N ASP A 134 -20.43 17.76 8.58
CA ASP A 134 -20.66 17.20 7.26
C ASP A 134 -19.63 16.13 6.89
N ALA A 135 -19.92 15.38 5.83
CA ALA A 135 -19.05 14.31 5.36
C ALA A 135 -17.70 14.84 4.83
N GLU A 136 -17.65 16.07 4.35
CA GLU A 136 -16.43 16.67 3.78
C GLU A 136 -15.42 17.05 4.87
N ALA A 137 -15.88 17.64 5.98
CA ALA A 137 -15.03 17.89 7.14
C ALA A 137 -14.45 16.57 7.69
N LEU A 138 -15.24 15.50 7.70
CA LEU A 138 -14.79 14.19 8.14
C LEU A 138 -13.77 13.57 7.17
N ARG A 139 -13.97 13.70 5.86
CA ARG A 139 -12.96 13.32 4.83
C ARG A 139 -11.66 14.10 5.02
N GLY A 140 -11.74 15.39 5.32
CA GLY A 140 -10.57 16.23 5.61
C GLY A 140 -9.75 15.74 6.80
N ARG A 141 -10.40 15.20 7.84
CA ARG A 141 -9.71 14.59 9.01
C ARG A 141 -8.99 13.29 8.66
N LEU A 142 -9.46 12.56 7.65
CA LEU A 142 -8.91 11.26 7.24
C LEU A 142 -7.88 11.35 6.11
N ALA A 143 -7.83 12.47 5.39
CA ALA A 143 -6.83 12.73 4.34
C ALA A 143 -5.36 12.57 4.78
N PRO A 144 -4.96 12.89 6.03
CA PRO A 144 -3.58 12.68 6.50
C PRO A 144 -3.22 11.21 6.77
N VAL A 145 -4.19 10.29 6.79
CA VAL A 145 -3.94 8.88 7.12
C VAL A 145 -3.16 8.21 5.97
N PRO A 146 -1.94 7.71 6.20
CA PRO A 146 -1.07 7.26 5.12
C PRO A 146 -1.56 5.97 4.46
N GLY A 147 -1.58 5.97 3.13
CA GLY A 147 -1.91 4.79 2.32
C GLY A 147 -3.39 4.47 2.20
N LEU A 148 -4.30 5.38 2.61
CA LEU A 148 -5.73 5.24 2.42
C LEU A 148 -6.10 5.48 0.95
N ALA A 149 -6.23 4.42 0.16
CA ALA A 149 -6.51 4.49 -1.28
C ALA A 149 -8.01 4.50 -1.59
N HIS A 150 -8.80 3.79 -0.79
CA HIS A 150 -10.25 3.71 -0.93
C HIS A 150 -10.93 3.98 0.41
N LEU A 151 -11.88 4.91 0.42
CA LEU A 151 -12.61 5.30 1.62
C LEU A 151 -14.11 5.39 1.33
N THR A 152 -14.87 4.60 2.07
CA THR A 152 -16.33 4.68 2.13
C THR A 152 -16.73 5.24 3.48
N LEU A 153 -17.47 6.35 3.49
CA LEU A 153 -17.93 7.01 4.70
C LEU A 153 -19.46 7.02 4.73
N GLU A 154 -20.03 6.45 5.77
CA GLU A 154 -21.44 6.59 6.12
C GLU A 154 -21.55 7.57 7.29
N LEU A 155 -22.29 8.66 7.10
CA LEU A 155 -22.54 9.64 8.15
C LEU A 155 -23.99 9.54 8.60
N ARG A 156 -24.19 9.37 9.90
CA ARG A 156 -25.50 9.39 10.55
C ARG A 156 -25.55 10.51 11.57
N SER A 157 -26.56 11.37 11.47
CA SER A 157 -26.81 12.41 12.47
C SER A 157 -27.53 11.83 13.69
N VAL A 158 -27.15 12.25 14.90
CA VAL A 158 -27.94 12.07 16.13
C VAL A 158 -28.91 13.23 16.32
#